data_AF-A0AB38FYG1-F1
#
_entry.id   AF-A0AB38FYG1-F1
#
_cell.length_a   1.000
_cell.length_b   1.000
_cell.length_c   1.000
_cell.angle_alpha   90.00
_cell.angle_beta   90.00
_cell.angle_gamma   90.00
#
_symmetry.space_group_name_H-M   'P 1'
#
loop_
_entity.id
_entity.type
_entity.pdbx_description
1 polymer ?
#
loop_
_entity_poly.entity_id
_entity_poly.type
_entity_poly.pdbx_seq_one_letter_code
_entity_poly.pdbx_strand_id
1 'polypeptide(L)' 'MKKTILALTLASAFIAGTANAASHDQATQKTIAEPFSQMNEHEQAAVAHSFSKNGQAFAHESQMANHMKQAAKQ' A
#
# COMPACT_ATOMS: atom_id res chain seq x y z
N MET A 1 9.13 30.94 -36.23
CA MET A 1 7.70 31.02 -36.59
C MET A 1 6.98 29.81 -36.00
N LYS A 2 5.88 30.07 -35.26
CA LYS A 2 4.81 29.16 -34.80
C LYS A 2 5.24 27.92 -33.98
N LYS A 3 5.28 28.06 -32.66
CA LYS A 3 5.24 26.95 -31.70
C LYS A 3 3.77 26.62 -31.43
N THR A 4 3.26 25.51 -31.94
CA THR A 4 1.89 25.06 -31.69
C THR A 4 1.91 24.13 -30.48
N ILE A 5 1.46 24.63 -29.32
CA ILE A 5 1.20 23.81 -28.13
C ILE A 5 -0.24 23.31 -28.27
N LEU A 6 -0.38 22.03 -28.60
CA LEU A 6 -1.66 21.35 -28.67
C LEU A 6 -2.10 20.99 -27.25
N ALA A 7 -3.04 21.75 -26.69
CA ALA A 7 -3.66 21.42 -25.42
C ALA A 7 -4.65 20.26 -25.65
N LEU A 8 -4.41 19.10 -25.03
CA LEU A 8 -5.36 17.99 -25.04
C LEU A 8 -5.98 17.85 -23.64
N THR A 9 -7.27 18.13 -23.61
CA THR A 9 -8.19 18.13 -22.47
C THR A 9 -8.22 16.81 -21.71
N LEU A 10 -8.11 16.89 -20.38
CA LEU A 10 -8.30 15.76 -19.47
C LEU A 10 -9.80 15.50 -19.29
N ALA A 11 -10.32 14.44 -19.90
CA ALA A 11 -11.69 14.00 -19.70
C ALA A 11 -11.78 13.15 -18.41
N SER A 12 -12.40 13.69 -17.37
CA SER A 12 -12.70 12.95 -16.14
C SER A 12 -13.94 12.07 -16.35
N ALA A 13 -13.74 10.77 -16.53
CA ALA A 13 -14.82 9.79 -16.49
C ALA A 13 -15.13 9.43 -15.03
N PHE A 14 -16.31 9.83 -14.53
CA PHE A 14 -16.83 9.39 -13.24
C PHE A 14 -17.44 8.00 -13.41
N ILE A 15 -16.78 6.98 -12.86
CA ILE A 15 -17.26 5.59 -12.87
C ILE A 15 -18.32 5.44 -11.76
N ALA A 16 -19.60 5.38 -12.14
CA ALA A 16 -20.66 4.93 -11.25
C ALA A 16 -20.68 3.39 -11.22
N GLY A 17 -19.86 2.81 -10.35
CA GLY A 17 -19.90 1.38 -10.05
C GLY A 17 -20.94 1.08 -8.98
N THR A 18 -22.01 0.35 -9.33
CA THR A 18 -22.92 -0.24 -8.35
C THR A 18 -22.24 -1.43 -7.69
N ALA A 19 -21.86 -1.28 -6.42
CA ALA A 19 -21.23 -2.34 -5.66
C ALA A 19 -22.23 -3.49 -5.42
N ASN A 20 -21.96 -4.64 -6.04
CA ASN A 20 -22.56 -5.91 -5.64
C ASN A 20 -21.84 -6.32 -4.34
N ALA A 21 -22.50 -6.17 -3.20
CA ALA A 21 -21.96 -6.56 -1.90
C ALA A 21 -21.90 -8.09 -1.83
N ALA A 22 -20.83 -8.68 -2.36
CA ALA A 22 -20.45 -10.05 -2.03
C ALA A 22 -20.16 -10.04 -0.52
N SER A 23 -21.02 -10.74 0.22
CA SER A 23 -20.92 -10.97 1.65
C SER A 23 -19.53 -11.51 1.97
N HIS A 24 -18.68 -10.64 2.49
CA HIS A 24 -17.39 -11.04 3.06
C HIS A 24 -17.70 -11.62 4.43
N ASP A 25 -17.93 -12.94 4.46
CA ASP A 25 -18.03 -13.71 5.69
C ASP A 25 -16.62 -13.77 6.31
N GLN A 26 -16.22 -12.66 6.91
CA GLN A 26 -14.95 -12.53 7.61
C GLN A 26 -15.17 -13.07 9.01
N ALA A 27 -14.95 -14.37 9.16
CA ALA A 27 -14.69 -14.97 10.47
C ALA A 27 -13.69 -14.05 11.19
N THR A 28 -14.12 -13.49 12.32
CA THR A 28 -13.35 -12.58 13.17
C THR A 28 -12.23 -13.35 13.84
N GLN A 29 -11.23 -13.75 13.07
CA GLN A 29 -9.95 -14.14 13.60
C GLN A 29 -9.30 -12.85 14.10
N LYS A 30 -9.50 -12.56 15.38
CA LYS A 30 -8.74 -11.56 16.12
C LYS A 30 -7.30 -12.08 16.18
N THR A 31 -6.58 -11.96 15.07
CA THR A 31 -5.13 -12.07 15.04
C THR A 31 -4.66 -10.88 15.87
N ILE A 32 -4.31 -11.15 17.12
CA ILE A 32 -3.63 -10.16 17.95
C ILE A 32 -2.31 -9.93 17.21
N ALA A 33 -2.20 -8.81 16.49
CA ALA A 33 -0.94 -8.43 15.91
C ALA A 33 0.07 -8.29 17.05
N GLU A 34 1.23 -8.91 16.88
CA GLU A 34 2.35 -8.77 17.82
C GLU A 34 2.56 -7.27 18.12
N PRO A 35 2.70 -6.88 19.39
CA PRO A 35 2.95 -5.48 19.70
C PRO A 35 4.28 -5.06 19.08
N PHE A 36 4.40 -3.80 18.68
CA PHE A 36 5.59 -3.30 17.98
C PHE A 36 6.90 -3.58 18.71
N SER A 37 6.88 -3.61 20.06
CA SER A 37 8.02 -3.94 20.91
C SER A 37 8.48 -5.40 20.85
N GLN A 38 7.65 -6.30 20.32
CA GLN A 38 7.93 -7.73 20.17
C GLN A 38 8.29 -8.11 18.72
N MET A 39 8.12 -7.19 17.76
CA MET A 39 8.52 -7.36 16.36
C MET A 39 10.05 -7.31 16.22
N ASN A 40 10.61 -8.07 15.28
CA ASN A 40 12.05 -7.91 14.97
C ASN A 40 12.31 -6.58 14.21
N GLU A 41 13.56 -6.14 14.18
CA GLU A 41 13.99 -4.88 13.55
C GLU A 41 13.55 -4.72 12.08
N HIS A 42 13.49 -5.80 11.31
CA HIS A 42 13.01 -5.79 9.94
C HIS A 42 11.48 -5.64 9.86
N GLU A 43 10.73 -6.28 10.76
CA GLU A 43 9.27 -6.09 10.85
C GLU A 43 8.93 -4.67 11.27
N GLN A 44 9.63 -4.14 12.26
CA GLN A 44 9.49 -2.76 12.71
C GLN A 44 9.78 -1.77 11.59
N ALA A 45 10.84 -1.99 10.80
CA ALA A 45 11.20 -1.15 9.66
C ALA A 45 10.12 -1.17 8.57
N ALA A 46 9.57 -2.35 8.25
CA ALA A 46 8.49 -2.46 7.28
C ALA A 46 7.22 -1.73 7.75
N VAL A 47 6.85 -1.89 9.03
CA VAL A 47 5.71 -1.19 9.64
C VAL A 47 5.94 0.32 9.61
N ALA A 48 7.13 0.81 9.98
CA ALA A 48 7.46 2.24 9.92
C ALA A 48 7.38 2.82 8.50
N HIS A 49 7.84 2.08 7.47
CA HIS A 49 7.71 2.49 6.08
C HIS A 49 6.25 2.63 5.63
N SER A 50 5.35 1.77 6.11
CA SER A 50 3.92 1.83 5.78
C SER A 50 3.22 3.11 6.27
N PHE A 51 3.70 3.71 7.36
CA PHE A 51 3.18 4.96 7.91
C PHE A 51 3.80 6.22 7.30
N SER A 52 4.80 6.09 6.42
CA SER A 52 5.42 7.24 5.77
C SER A 52 4.46 7.87 4.75
N LYS A 53 4.54 9.20 4.58
CA LYS A 53 3.82 9.89 3.50
C LYS A 53 4.37 9.40 2.16
N ASN A 54 3.52 8.78 1.34
CA ASN A 54 3.87 7.95 0.18
C ASN A 54 4.43 6.54 0.50
N GLY A 55 4.05 5.92 1.62
CA GLY A 55 4.45 4.55 1.97
C GLY A 55 4.08 3.48 0.93
N GLN A 56 3.13 3.78 0.05
CA GLN A 56 2.76 2.96 -1.11
C GLN A 56 3.52 3.31 -2.40
N ALA A 57 4.49 4.23 -2.35
CA ALA A 57 5.38 4.43 -3.48
C ALA A 57 6.20 3.15 -3.70
N PHE A 58 6.43 2.81 -4.97
CA PHE A 58 7.12 1.58 -5.37
C PHE A 58 8.46 1.35 -4.64
N ALA A 59 9.20 2.43 -4.37
CA ALA A 59 10.45 2.35 -3.61
C ALA A 59 10.26 1.86 -2.17
N HIS A 60 9.20 2.31 -1.49
CA HIS A 60 8.87 1.89 -0.13
C HIS A 60 8.28 0.47 -0.11
N GLU A 61 7.48 0.08 -1.11
CA GLU A 61 6.98 -1.30 -1.26
C GLU A 61 8.13 -2.30 -1.45
N SER A 62 9.11 -1.96 -2.29
CA SER A 62 10.31 -2.78 -2.49
C SER A 62 11.13 -2.93 -1.20
N GLN A 63 11.27 -1.85 -0.43
CA GLN A 63 11.96 -1.87 0.87
C GLN A 63 11.21 -2.71 1.90
N MET A 64 9.89 -2.55 2.03
CA MET A 64 9.05 -3.39 2.90
C MET A 64 9.16 -4.88 2.53
N ALA A 65 9.10 -5.23 1.25
CA ALA A 65 9.23 -6.61 0.80
C ALA A 65 10.61 -7.21 1.13
N ASN A 66 11.68 -6.43 1.04
CA ASN A 66 13.02 -6.87 1.43
C ASN A 66 13.15 -7.08 2.94
N HIS A 67 12.58 -6.18 3.73
CA HIS A 67 12.53 -6.34 5.18
C HIS A 67 11.73 -7.58 5.59
N MET A 68 10.56 -7.82 4.99
CA MET A 68 9.76 -9.03 5.23
C MET A 68 10.51 -10.33 4.89
N LYS A 69 11.30 -10.34 3.80
CA LYS A 69 12.15 -11.48 3.45
C LYS A 69 13.27 -11.73 4.45
N GLN A 70 13.78 -10.69 5.11
CA GLN A 70 14.81 -10.83 6.14
C GLN A 70 14.22 -11.25 7.47
N ALA A 71 13.03 -10.74 7.82
CA ALA A 71 12.26 -11.18 8.98
C ALA A 71 11.98 -12.70 8.94
N ALA A 72 11.63 -13.25 7.77
CA ALA A 72 11.37 -14.69 7.61
C ALA A 72 12.64 -15.58 7.63
N LYS A 73 13.84 -14.99 7.68
CA LYS A 73 15.13 -15.70 7.77
C LYS A 73 15.73 -15.71 9.18
N GLN A 74 15.15 -14.95 10.09
CA GLN A 74 15.49 -14.92 11.52
C GLN A 74 14.87 -16.14 12.20
#